data_AF-A0A4R2F0S6-F1
#
_entry.id   AF-A0A4R2F0S6-F1
#
_cell.length_a   1.000
_cell.length_b   1.000
_cell.length_c   1.000
_cell.angle_alpha   90.00
_cell.angle_beta   90.00
_cell.angle_gamma   90.00
#
_symmetry.space_group_name_H-M   'P 1'
#
loop_
_entity.id
_entity.type
_entity.pdbx_description
1 polymer ?
#
loop_
_entity_poly.entity_id
_entity_poly.type
_entity_poly.pdbx_seq_one_letter_code
_entity_poly.pdbx_strand_id
1 'polypeptide(L)'
;MRKIFWVLAATAAISMASCQKSDEPSSISDANVEAAVDGDQVDGIYDEVASEVDQITFGVKAGSAPDSSGSRTVVTVKNGDGTITKTVTFVNWKIGKYQRWTKNGQIVVTINPSTYTRTVTFKNFAINGRKVEGTKTMVLNLQSNTLTIKLTDGKVTFADGTTYTHAFTKVWTKVKGVDTPLNVWDDEYDITVDASGVNRRGKAYAEATTIPLHFKFGWPVFVSGEVKRVVDTHTITTNYGTGAEDFLVTITVDGVAKEINLLDRK
;
A
#
# COMPACT_ATOMS: atom_id res chain seq x y z
N MET A 1 -70.09 -1.78 52.97
CA MET A 1 -70.46 -3.06 52.34
C MET A 1 -69.64 -3.23 51.06
N ARG A 2 -69.01 -4.40 50.87
CA ARG A 2 -68.74 -5.15 49.61
C ARG A 2 -68.88 -4.34 48.30
N LYS A 3 -67.99 -4.34 47.30
CA LYS A 3 -67.03 -5.35 46.82
C LYS A 3 -66.30 -4.79 45.57
N ILE A 4 -65.05 -5.21 45.38
CA ILE A 4 -64.43 -5.67 44.11
C ILE A 4 -63.94 -4.62 43.08
N PHE A 5 -62.60 -4.54 42.99
CA PHE A 5 -61.72 -4.61 41.82
C PHE A 5 -62.32 -4.35 40.43
N TRP A 6 -61.73 -3.41 39.69
CA TRP A 6 -61.19 -3.66 38.35
C TRP A 6 -59.97 -2.75 38.08
N VAL A 7 -58.90 -3.41 37.63
CA VAL A 7 -57.65 -2.86 37.10
C VAL A 7 -57.95 -2.27 35.73
N LEU A 8 -57.48 -1.06 35.43
CA LEU A 8 -57.06 -0.68 34.08
C LEU A 8 -55.99 0.42 34.17
N ALA A 9 -54.74 -0.02 34.06
CA ALA A 9 -53.60 0.85 33.85
C ALA A 9 -53.65 1.36 32.39
N ALA A 10 -53.73 2.67 32.21
CA ALA A 10 -53.52 3.32 30.91
C ALA A 10 -52.17 4.04 30.96
N THR A 11 -51.12 3.27 30.70
CA THR A 11 -49.75 3.73 30.52
C THR A 11 -49.69 4.60 29.26
N ALA A 12 -49.32 5.87 29.40
CA ALA A 12 -49.04 6.74 28.28
C ALA A 12 -47.81 6.20 27.52
N ALA A 13 -48.00 5.96 26.22
CA ALA A 13 -46.96 5.47 25.33
C ALA A 13 -45.84 6.52 25.18
N ILE A 14 -44.72 6.28 25.85
CA ILE A 14 -43.43 6.89 25.50
C ILE A 14 -42.97 6.16 24.23
N SER A 15 -43.16 6.80 23.08
CA SER A 15 -42.53 6.41 21.83
C SER A 15 -41.02 6.54 21.99
N MET A 16 -40.36 5.43 22.33
CA MET A 16 -38.93 5.29 22.13
C MET A 16 -38.68 5.30 20.62
N ALA A 17 -38.09 6.39 20.12
CA ALA A 17 -37.35 6.35 18.88
C ALA A 17 -36.20 5.37 19.08
N SER A 18 -36.45 4.11 18.73
CA SER A 18 -35.39 3.11 18.58
C SER A 18 -34.49 3.61 17.47
N CYS A 19 -33.32 4.15 17.82
CA CYS A 19 -32.18 4.13 16.92
C CYS A 19 -32.02 2.66 16.50
N GLN A 20 -32.42 2.34 15.27
CA GLN A 20 -31.90 1.16 14.60
C GLN A 20 -30.40 1.37 14.57
N LYS A 21 -29.70 0.68 15.47
CA LYS A 21 -28.30 0.36 15.30
C LYS A 21 -28.27 -0.34 13.94
N SER A 22 -27.78 0.36 12.93
CA SER A 22 -27.50 -0.23 11.63
C SER A 22 -26.65 -1.46 11.91
N ASP A 23 -27.14 -2.62 11.50
CA ASP A 23 -26.39 -3.87 11.55
C ASP A 23 -25.12 -3.67 10.72
N GLU A 24 -24.03 -3.33 11.40
CA GLU A 24 -22.69 -3.45 10.83
C GLU A 24 -22.49 -4.92 10.46
N PRO A 25 -21.98 -5.21 9.25
CA PRO A 25 -21.84 -6.59 8.79
C PRO A 25 -20.95 -7.38 9.77
N SER A 26 -21.55 -8.38 10.40
CA SER A 26 -20.99 -9.18 11.49
C SER A 26 -20.02 -10.27 11.05
N SER A 27 -19.22 -10.07 9.99
CA SER A 27 -18.28 -11.08 9.48
C SER A 27 -16.80 -10.71 9.59
N ILE A 28 -16.46 -9.46 9.92
CA ILE A 28 -15.06 -9.07 10.10
C ILE A 28 -14.75 -9.15 11.60
N SER A 29 -14.14 -10.26 12.03
CA SER A 29 -13.59 -10.34 13.39
C SER A 29 -12.54 -9.24 13.60
N ASP A 30 -12.36 -8.76 14.85
CA ASP A 30 -11.29 -7.81 15.23
C ASP A 30 -9.90 -8.28 14.72
N ALA A 31 -9.75 -9.60 14.71
CA ALA A 31 -8.61 -10.35 14.21
C ALA A 31 -8.32 -10.13 12.70
N ASN A 32 -9.36 -9.98 11.88
CA ASN A 32 -9.24 -9.70 10.44
C ASN A 32 -8.95 -8.21 10.20
N VAL A 33 -9.50 -7.32 11.04
CA VAL A 33 -9.19 -5.88 11.01
C VAL A 33 -7.72 -5.65 11.32
N GLU A 34 -7.20 -6.26 12.38
CA GLU A 34 -5.80 -6.11 12.79
C GLU A 34 -4.82 -6.59 11.72
N ALA A 35 -5.11 -7.74 11.08
CA ALA A 35 -4.30 -8.24 9.97
C ALA A 35 -4.30 -7.32 8.74
N ALA A 36 -5.44 -6.66 8.46
CA ALA A 36 -5.53 -5.67 7.38
C ALA A 36 -4.73 -4.41 7.72
N VAL A 37 -4.77 -3.95 8.97
CA VAL A 37 -3.96 -2.82 9.47
C VAL A 37 -2.47 -3.13 9.39
N ASP A 38 -2.05 -4.33 9.77
CA ASP A 38 -0.65 -4.76 9.64
C ASP A 38 -0.17 -4.75 8.17
N GLY A 39 -1.03 -5.20 7.25
CA GLY A 39 -0.75 -5.15 5.82
C GLY A 39 -0.57 -3.71 5.33
N ASP A 40 -1.50 -2.82 5.66
CA ASP A 40 -1.45 -1.40 5.30
C ASP A 40 -0.20 -0.70 5.84
N GLN A 41 0.22 -1.03 7.07
CA GLN A 41 1.48 -0.53 7.63
C GLN A 41 2.71 -1.00 6.84
N VAL A 42 2.74 -2.26 6.41
CA VAL A 42 3.84 -2.81 5.62
C VAL A 42 3.88 -2.22 4.22
N ASP A 43 2.73 -2.05 3.58
CA ASP A 43 2.61 -1.38 2.28
C ASP A 43 3.16 0.06 2.38
N GLY A 44 2.75 0.81 3.41
CA GLY A 44 3.26 2.15 3.68
C GLY A 44 4.78 2.22 3.93
N ILE A 45 5.39 1.17 4.50
CA ILE A 45 6.86 1.07 4.66
C ILE A 45 7.54 0.90 3.29
N TYR A 46 7.02 0.02 2.43
CA TYR A 46 7.59 -0.21 1.10
C TYR A 46 7.35 0.97 0.15
N ASP A 47 6.27 1.72 0.32
CA ASP A 47 6.01 2.97 -0.41
C ASP A 47 7.00 4.07 0.00
N GLU A 48 7.31 4.20 1.29
CA GLU A 48 8.35 5.12 1.78
C GLU A 48 9.73 4.74 1.24
N VAL A 49 10.03 3.44 1.12
CA VAL A 49 11.24 2.94 0.45
C VAL A 49 11.24 3.31 -1.03
N ALA A 50 10.11 3.14 -1.73
CA ALA A 50 10.00 3.46 -3.15
C ALA A 50 10.25 4.96 -3.40
N SER A 51 9.62 5.83 -2.62
CA SER A 51 9.83 7.28 -2.67
C SER A 51 11.30 7.66 -2.47
N GLU A 52 11.95 7.02 -1.49
CA GLU A 52 13.38 7.22 -1.23
C GLU A 52 14.24 6.81 -2.45
N VAL A 53 14.01 5.62 -2.99
CA VAL A 53 14.73 5.09 -4.17
C VAL A 53 14.56 6.00 -5.38
N ASP A 54 13.36 6.52 -5.63
CA ASP A 54 13.08 7.41 -6.75
C ASP A 54 13.82 8.73 -6.60
N GLN A 55 13.76 9.38 -5.43
CA GLN A 55 14.50 10.62 -5.16
C GLN A 55 16.01 10.46 -5.43
N ILE A 56 16.59 9.35 -4.96
CA ILE A 56 18.02 9.04 -5.13
C ILE A 56 18.37 8.81 -6.60
N THR A 57 17.48 8.14 -7.33
CA THR A 57 17.68 7.78 -8.73
C THR A 57 17.63 9.01 -9.64
N PHE A 58 16.65 9.89 -9.43
CA PHE A 58 16.50 11.12 -10.22
C PHE A 58 17.43 12.25 -9.79
N GLY A 59 18.29 12.01 -8.80
CA GLY A 59 19.28 12.99 -8.36
C GLY A 59 18.64 14.25 -7.79
N VAL A 60 17.40 14.15 -7.31
CA VAL A 60 16.80 15.19 -6.48
C VAL A 60 17.76 15.36 -5.31
N LYS A 61 18.41 16.54 -5.25
CA LYS A 61 19.37 16.83 -4.18
C LYS A 61 18.68 16.51 -2.87
N ALA A 62 19.44 15.96 -1.93
CA ALA A 62 19.03 15.86 -0.54
C ALA A 62 18.78 17.27 0.00
N GLY A 63 17.67 17.89 -0.38
CA GLY A 63 17.09 19.00 0.36
C GLY A 63 16.67 18.39 1.68
N SER A 64 17.03 19.03 2.78
CA SER A 64 16.44 18.73 4.07
C SER A 64 14.93 18.71 3.85
N ALA A 65 14.29 17.55 3.99
CA ALA A 65 12.84 17.56 4.09
C ALA A 65 12.49 18.56 5.22
N PRO A 66 11.46 19.40 5.06
CA PRO A 66 11.08 20.32 6.13
C PRO A 66 10.93 19.54 7.45
N ASP A 67 11.50 20.10 8.52
CA ASP A 67 11.57 19.47 9.85
C ASP A 67 12.29 18.11 9.90
N SER A 68 13.31 17.91 9.06
CA SER A 68 14.18 16.72 9.15
C SER A 68 15.34 16.90 10.12
N SER A 69 15.77 15.79 10.74
CA SER A 69 16.93 15.74 11.63
C SER A 69 17.68 14.41 11.49
N GLY A 70 18.90 14.35 12.04
CA GLY A 70 19.79 13.20 11.87
C GLY A 70 20.65 13.32 10.62
N SER A 71 21.18 12.20 10.13
CA SER A 71 22.07 12.17 8.96
C SER A 71 21.53 11.26 7.86
N ARG A 72 21.56 11.78 6.63
CA ARG A 72 21.28 11.06 5.39
C ARG A 72 22.38 11.39 4.39
N THR A 73 23.20 10.40 4.04
CA THR A 73 24.32 10.57 3.09
C THR A 73 24.15 9.65 1.90
N VAL A 74 24.46 10.16 0.71
CA VAL A 74 24.38 9.42 -0.56
C VAL A 74 25.77 9.31 -1.15
N VAL A 75 26.23 8.07 -1.36
CA VAL A 75 27.47 7.78 -2.08
C VAL A 75 27.11 7.19 -3.44
N THR A 76 27.70 7.72 -4.52
CA THR A 76 27.52 7.18 -5.87
C THR A 76 28.85 6.63 -6.37
N VAL A 77 28.84 5.39 -6.85
CA VAL A 77 29.98 4.69 -7.44
C VAL A 77 29.62 4.30 -8.86
N LYS A 78 30.50 4.59 -9.82
CA LYS A 78 30.44 4.03 -11.16
C LYS A 78 31.32 2.78 -11.18
N ASN A 79 30.72 1.64 -11.48
CA ASN A 79 31.40 0.36 -11.46
C ASN A 79 32.11 0.10 -12.80
N GLY A 80 33.10 -0.79 -12.80
CA GLY A 80 33.88 -1.12 -14.01
C GLY A 80 33.06 -1.82 -15.10
N ASP A 81 31.90 -2.39 -14.77
CA ASP A 81 30.95 -3.04 -15.68
C ASP A 81 29.93 -2.07 -16.30
N GLY A 82 30.05 -0.77 -16.03
CA GLY A 82 29.13 0.26 -16.52
C GLY A 82 27.87 0.46 -15.66
N THR A 83 27.67 -0.34 -14.61
CA THR A 83 26.58 -0.11 -13.65
C THR A 83 26.89 1.06 -12.72
N ILE A 84 25.84 1.66 -12.15
CA ILE A 84 25.96 2.76 -11.18
C ILE A 84 25.34 2.29 -9.87
N THR A 85 26.12 2.28 -8.80
CA THR A 85 25.64 1.96 -7.45
C THR A 85 25.49 3.23 -6.63
N LYS A 86 24.30 3.43 -6.07
CA LYS A 86 23.97 4.52 -5.14
C LYS A 86 23.66 3.90 -3.78
N THR A 87 24.44 4.25 -2.77
CA THR A 87 24.20 3.80 -1.39
C THR A 87 23.77 4.98 -0.56
N VAL A 88 22.61 4.86 0.07
CA VAL A 88 22.11 5.85 1.02
C VAL A 88 22.21 5.30 2.42
N THR A 89 22.88 6.06 3.29
CA THR A 89 23.09 5.71 4.68
C THR A 89 22.29 6.67 5.55
N PHE A 90 21.48 6.09 6.43
CA PHE A 90 20.66 6.80 7.40
C PHE A 90 21.19 6.55 8.81
N VAL A 91 21.34 7.63 9.57
CA VAL A 91 21.63 7.58 11.01
C VAL A 91 20.63 8.48 11.70
N ASN A 92 19.66 7.85 12.37
CA ASN A 92 18.54 8.50 13.06
C ASN A 92 17.87 9.56 12.17
N TRP A 93 17.67 9.25 10.89
CA TRP A 93 17.12 10.20 9.93
C TRP A 93 15.62 10.32 10.11
N LYS A 94 15.16 11.46 10.60
CA LYS A 94 13.75 11.73 10.91
C LYS A 94 13.14 12.67 9.87
N ILE A 95 11.92 12.40 9.46
CA ILE A 95 11.21 13.17 8.43
C ILE A 95 9.91 13.75 8.99
N GLY A 96 9.73 15.06 8.81
CA GLY A 96 8.50 15.82 9.10
C GLY A 96 8.33 16.23 10.57
N LYS A 97 7.44 17.21 10.80
CA LYS A 97 7.13 17.79 12.12
C LYS A 97 6.79 16.76 13.21
N TYR A 98 6.13 15.68 12.84
CA TYR A 98 5.73 14.59 13.74
C TYR A 98 6.71 13.41 13.73
N GLN A 99 7.84 13.52 13.03
CA GLN A 99 8.83 12.45 12.90
C GLN A 99 8.20 11.13 12.43
N ARG A 100 7.27 11.23 11.46
CA ARG A 100 6.46 10.10 10.96
C ARG A 100 7.32 8.90 10.58
N TRP A 101 8.50 9.17 10.02
CA TRP A 101 9.48 8.16 9.65
C TRP A 101 10.83 8.46 10.28
N THR A 102 11.37 7.46 11.00
CA THR A 102 12.74 7.42 11.51
C THR A 102 13.48 6.28 10.80
N LYS A 103 14.44 6.62 9.93
CA LYS A 103 15.21 5.67 9.13
C LYS A 103 16.60 5.43 9.71
N ASN A 104 17.06 4.19 9.70
CA ASN A 104 18.42 3.78 10.05
C ASN A 104 18.93 2.72 9.07
N GLY A 105 20.24 2.59 8.93
CA GLY A 105 20.87 1.58 8.07
C GLY A 105 21.06 2.07 6.64
N GLN A 106 21.04 1.15 5.66
CA GLN A 106 21.36 1.49 4.27
C GLN A 106 20.38 0.92 3.25
N ILE A 107 20.04 1.74 2.27
CA ILE A 107 19.43 1.31 1.01
C ILE A 107 20.52 1.37 -0.06
N VAL A 108 20.68 0.28 -0.81
CA VAL A 108 21.64 0.19 -1.92
C VAL A 108 20.86 0.00 -3.21
N VAL A 109 21.03 0.94 -4.14
CA VAL A 109 20.39 0.94 -5.46
C VAL A 109 21.46 0.72 -6.52
N THR A 110 21.38 -0.38 -7.26
CA THR A 110 22.24 -0.66 -8.41
C THR A 110 21.44 -0.44 -9.68
N ILE A 111 21.91 0.46 -10.54
CA ILE A 111 21.30 0.81 -11.82
C ILE A 111 22.16 0.21 -12.92
N ASN A 112 21.54 -0.56 -13.80
CA ASN A 112 22.14 -1.03 -15.04
C ASN A 112 21.50 -0.29 -16.23
N PRO A 113 22.21 0.70 -16.82
CA PRO A 113 21.68 1.46 -17.94
C PRO A 113 21.47 0.62 -19.21
N SER A 114 22.25 -0.44 -19.44
CA SER A 114 22.17 -1.23 -20.69
C SER A 114 20.93 -2.12 -20.73
N THR A 115 20.44 -2.55 -19.57
CA THR A 115 19.25 -3.40 -19.44
C THR A 115 18.05 -2.65 -18.85
N TYR A 116 18.15 -1.32 -18.68
CA TYR A 116 17.15 -0.48 -18.02
C TYR A 116 16.63 -1.07 -16.70
N THR A 117 17.55 -1.66 -15.93
CA THR A 117 17.24 -2.39 -14.70
C THR A 117 17.70 -1.60 -13.48
N ARG A 118 16.90 -1.62 -12.42
CA ARG A 118 17.27 -1.13 -11.08
C ARG A 118 17.05 -2.23 -10.07
N THR A 119 18.04 -2.46 -9.22
CA THR A 119 17.95 -3.43 -8.12
C THR A 119 18.17 -2.70 -6.81
N VAL A 120 17.27 -2.91 -5.85
CA VAL A 120 17.29 -2.30 -4.53
C VAL A 120 17.47 -3.40 -3.50
N THR A 121 18.45 -3.22 -2.62
CA THR A 121 18.72 -4.11 -1.49
C THR A 121 18.89 -3.30 -0.21
N PHE A 122 18.77 -3.98 0.93
CA PHE A 122 18.78 -3.37 2.26
C PHE A 122 19.93 -3.92 3.08
N LYS A 123 20.69 -3.05 3.76
CA LYS A 123 21.73 -3.44 4.70
C LYS A 123 21.45 -2.83 6.06
N ASN A 124 21.01 -3.68 7.00
CA ASN A 124 20.57 -3.28 8.34
C ASN A 124 19.55 -2.13 8.32
N PHE A 125 18.75 -2.04 7.26
CA PHE A 125 17.80 -0.96 7.08
C PHE A 125 16.57 -1.16 7.95
N ALA A 126 16.11 -0.09 8.59
CA ALA A 126 14.89 -0.09 9.38
C ALA A 126 14.16 1.25 9.29
N ILE A 127 12.83 1.18 9.32
CA ILE A 127 11.94 2.34 9.42
C ILE A 127 11.12 2.20 10.71
N ASN A 128 11.17 3.21 11.58
CA ASN A 128 10.47 3.22 12.87
C ASN A 128 10.75 1.95 13.69
N GLY A 129 12.02 1.51 13.73
CA GLY A 129 12.46 0.31 14.43
C GLY A 129 12.09 -1.03 13.77
N ARG A 130 11.38 -1.02 12.64
CA ARG A 130 11.00 -2.23 11.90
C ARG A 130 12.05 -2.51 10.84
N LYS A 131 12.69 -3.67 10.92
CA LYS A 131 13.73 -4.09 9.97
C LYS A 131 13.08 -4.44 8.64
N VAL A 132 13.63 -3.93 7.54
CA VAL A 132 13.13 -4.18 6.19
C VAL A 132 14.17 -4.99 5.42
N GLU A 133 13.70 -6.06 4.79
CA GLU A 133 14.50 -7.03 4.04
C GLU A 133 13.83 -7.34 2.70
N GLY A 134 14.59 -7.96 1.80
CA GLY A 134 14.17 -8.36 0.46
C GLY A 134 15.02 -7.73 -0.65
N THR A 135 14.72 -8.13 -1.88
CA THR A 135 15.32 -7.58 -3.10
C THR A 135 14.22 -7.07 -4.01
N LYS A 136 14.23 -5.77 -4.31
CA LYS A 136 13.29 -5.16 -5.25
C LYS A 136 13.98 -4.91 -6.59
N THR A 137 13.41 -5.41 -7.68
CA THR A 137 13.93 -5.23 -9.03
C THR A 137 12.90 -4.50 -9.87
N MET A 138 13.35 -3.53 -10.66
CA MET A 138 12.54 -2.76 -11.61
C MET A 138 13.18 -2.89 -13.00
N VAL A 139 12.42 -3.33 -13.99
CA VAL A 139 12.89 -3.51 -15.37
C VAL A 139 11.95 -2.74 -16.29
N LEU A 140 12.49 -1.76 -17.01
CA LEU A 140 11.75 -1.03 -18.04
C LEU A 140 12.00 -1.69 -19.40
N ASN A 141 10.92 -2.10 -20.07
CA ASN A 141 10.93 -2.54 -21.45
C ASN A 141 10.33 -1.45 -22.34
N LEU A 142 11.19 -0.81 -23.15
CA LEU A 142 10.81 0.27 -24.06
C LEU A 142 10.00 -0.19 -25.27
N GLN A 143 10.08 -1.47 -25.66
CA GLN A 143 9.34 -1.99 -26.81
C GLN A 143 7.87 -2.23 -26.46
N SER A 144 7.61 -2.78 -25.28
CA SER A 144 6.25 -3.03 -24.79
C SER A 144 5.69 -1.89 -23.95
N ASN A 145 6.46 -0.82 -23.71
CA ASN A 145 6.11 0.26 -22.78
C ASN A 145 5.71 -0.26 -21.39
N THR A 146 6.41 -1.30 -20.91
CA THR A 146 6.12 -1.92 -19.61
C THR A 146 7.20 -1.67 -18.59
N LEU A 147 6.80 -1.39 -17.36
CA LEU A 147 7.66 -1.40 -16.17
C LEU A 147 7.27 -2.59 -15.30
N THR A 148 8.16 -3.58 -15.21
CA THR A 148 7.99 -4.73 -14.33
C THR A 148 8.70 -4.47 -13.01
N ILE A 149 7.98 -4.57 -11.91
CA ILE A 149 8.47 -4.38 -10.55
C ILE A 149 8.28 -5.69 -9.79
N LYS A 150 9.36 -6.22 -9.24
CA LYS A 150 9.34 -7.46 -8.45
C LYS A 150 9.93 -7.22 -7.08
N LEU A 151 9.31 -7.75 -6.03
CA LEU A 151 9.92 -7.90 -4.70
C LEU A 151 10.05 -9.38 -4.39
N THR A 152 11.27 -9.85 -4.14
CA THR A 152 11.54 -11.20 -3.66
C THR A 152 12.05 -11.16 -2.23
N ASP A 153 11.67 -12.18 -1.45
CA ASP A 153 12.08 -12.35 -0.05
C ASP A 153 11.80 -11.11 0.81
N GLY A 154 10.76 -10.34 0.45
CA GLY A 154 10.35 -9.17 1.21
C GLY A 154 9.89 -9.60 2.60
N LYS A 155 10.45 -8.94 3.62
CA LYS A 155 10.13 -9.24 5.01
C LYS A 155 10.30 -7.99 5.85
N VAL A 156 9.33 -7.74 6.71
CA VAL A 156 9.38 -6.74 7.76
C VAL A 156 9.41 -7.46 9.11
N THR A 157 10.42 -7.16 9.93
CA THR A 157 10.52 -7.67 11.31
C THR A 157 10.20 -6.55 12.28
N PHE A 158 9.25 -6.79 13.18
CA PHE A 158 8.74 -5.83 14.15
C PHE A 158 9.52 -5.90 15.46
N ALA A 159 9.35 -4.89 16.32
CA ALA A 159 10.07 -4.78 17.59
C ALA A 159 9.75 -5.92 18.57
N ASP A 160 8.56 -6.52 18.46
CA ASP A 160 8.14 -7.68 19.23
C ASP A 160 8.68 -9.02 18.67
N GLY A 161 9.46 -8.98 17.60
CA GLY A 161 10.02 -10.16 16.93
C GLY A 161 9.09 -10.83 15.91
N THR A 162 7.83 -10.40 15.80
CA THR A 162 6.91 -10.90 14.76
C THR A 162 7.36 -10.43 13.38
N THR A 163 6.95 -11.17 12.35
CA THR A 163 7.34 -10.88 10.97
C THR A 163 6.14 -10.83 10.05
N TYR A 164 6.23 -9.99 9.03
CA TYR A 164 5.33 -9.99 7.88
C TYR A 164 6.17 -10.25 6.62
N THR A 165 5.83 -11.27 5.84
CA THR A 165 6.51 -11.53 4.54
C THR A 165 5.64 -11.05 3.39
N HIS A 166 6.29 -10.56 2.35
CA HIS A 166 5.63 -10.03 1.17
C HIS A 166 6.51 -10.24 -0.06
N ALA A 167 5.97 -10.90 -1.07
CA ALA A 167 6.57 -11.00 -2.39
C ALA A 167 5.53 -10.59 -3.42
N PHE A 168 5.95 -9.88 -4.46
CA PHE A 168 5.03 -9.48 -5.53
C PHE A 168 5.73 -9.33 -6.88
N THR A 169 4.92 -9.42 -7.93
CA THR A 169 5.20 -8.92 -9.27
C THR A 169 4.10 -7.95 -9.65
N LYS A 170 4.47 -6.73 -10.02
CA LYS A 170 3.58 -5.68 -10.51
C LYS A 170 4.05 -5.25 -11.89
N VAL A 171 3.15 -5.21 -12.88
CA VAL A 171 3.48 -4.78 -14.24
C VAL A 171 2.65 -3.56 -14.55
N TRP A 172 3.31 -2.44 -14.82
CA TRP A 172 2.69 -1.22 -15.33
C TRP A 172 2.85 -1.22 -16.85
N THR A 173 1.77 -1.05 -17.58
CA THR A 173 1.77 -0.93 -19.04
C THR A 173 1.25 0.46 -19.39
N LYS A 174 2.08 1.29 -20.01
CA LYS A 174 1.63 2.61 -20.48
C LYS A 174 0.72 2.42 -21.68
N VAL A 175 -0.55 2.79 -21.54
CA VAL A 175 -1.59 2.65 -22.59
C VAL A 175 -1.91 3.98 -23.28
N LYS A 176 -1.49 5.11 -22.70
CA LYS A 176 -1.61 6.45 -23.28
C LYS A 176 -0.42 7.33 -22.86
N GLY A 177 -0.11 8.35 -23.66
CA GLY A 177 0.97 9.32 -23.40
C GLY A 177 2.36 8.91 -23.92
N VAL A 178 2.43 7.83 -24.73
CA VAL A 178 3.70 7.36 -25.31
C VAL A 178 4.30 8.38 -26.28
N ASP A 179 3.46 9.03 -27.09
CA ASP A 179 3.89 10.00 -28.10
C ASP A 179 4.15 11.41 -27.54
N THR A 180 3.81 11.63 -26.27
CA THR A 180 3.91 12.92 -25.56
C THR A 180 4.84 12.80 -24.34
N PRO A 181 6.10 12.35 -24.51
CA PRO A 181 6.97 11.96 -23.38
C PRO A 181 7.32 13.08 -22.40
N LEU A 182 7.10 14.35 -22.78
CA LEU A 182 7.29 15.51 -21.92
C LEU A 182 6.01 15.95 -21.18
N ASN A 183 4.86 15.40 -21.55
CA ASN A 183 3.56 15.70 -20.95
C ASN A 183 3.05 14.51 -20.14
N VAL A 184 3.62 14.29 -18.96
CA VAL A 184 3.21 13.17 -18.08
C VAL A 184 1.75 13.26 -17.61
N TRP A 185 1.08 14.41 -17.76
CA TRP A 185 -0.30 14.61 -17.32
C TRP A 185 -1.34 13.90 -18.18
N ASP A 186 -1.00 13.47 -19.40
CA ASP A 186 -1.88 12.67 -20.26
C ASP A 186 -1.61 11.16 -20.21
N ASP A 187 -0.66 10.74 -19.36
CA ASP A 187 -0.30 9.34 -19.22
C ASP A 187 -1.41 8.53 -18.53
N GLU A 188 -1.68 7.35 -19.10
CA GLU A 188 -2.57 6.34 -18.53
C GLU A 188 -1.87 4.98 -18.52
N TYR A 189 -2.13 4.20 -17.48
CA TYR A 189 -1.46 2.93 -17.23
C TYR A 189 -2.46 1.84 -16.86
N ASP A 190 -2.26 0.65 -17.40
CA ASP A 190 -2.87 -0.58 -16.90
C ASP A 190 -1.88 -1.31 -16.00
N ILE A 191 -2.33 -1.72 -14.82
CA ILE A 191 -1.49 -2.30 -13.78
C ILE A 191 -2.03 -3.67 -13.40
N THR A 192 -1.19 -4.69 -13.50
CA THR A 192 -1.46 -6.02 -12.96
C THR A 192 -0.60 -6.28 -11.74
N VAL A 193 -1.14 -7.03 -10.79
CA VAL A 193 -0.47 -7.41 -9.54
C VAL A 193 -0.67 -8.90 -9.30
N ASP A 194 0.40 -9.56 -8.88
CA ASP A 194 0.40 -10.88 -8.27
C ASP A 194 1.30 -10.80 -7.05
N ALA A 195 0.74 -11.04 -5.86
CA ALA A 195 1.41 -10.91 -4.59
C ALA A 195 1.03 -12.05 -3.64
N SER A 196 1.94 -12.39 -2.75
CA SER A 196 1.70 -13.37 -1.69
C SER A 196 2.60 -13.12 -0.49
N GLY A 197 2.25 -13.72 0.63
CA GLY A 197 3.02 -13.55 1.85
C GLY A 197 2.39 -14.24 3.05
N VAL A 198 2.95 -13.96 4.22
CA VAL A 198 2.47 -14.44 5.51
C VAL A 198 2.36 -13.23 6.43
N ASN A 199 1.16 -12.98 6.95
CA ASN A 199 0.94 -11.87 7.87
C ASN A 199 1.52 -12.18 9.27
N ARG A 200 1.51 -11.18 10.16
CA ARG A 200 2.07 -11.31 11.52
C ARG A 200 1.38 -12.34 12.40
N ARG A 201 0.21 -12.83 11.99
CA ARG A 201 -0.57 -13.87 12.66
C ARG A 201 -0.27 -15.27 12.10
N GLY A 202 0.71 -15.40 11.22
CA GLY A 202 1.10 -16.66 10.60
C GLY A 202 0.13 -17.15 9.52
N LYS A 203 -0.77 -16.30 9.04
CA LYS A 203 -1.72 -16.65 7.98
C LYS A 203 -1.14 -16.28 6.62
N ALA A 204 -1.04 -17.27 5.74
CA ALA A 204 -0.68 -17.04 4.35
C ALA A 204 -1.79 -16.27 3.64
N TYR A 205 -1.40 -15.39 2.73
CA TYR A 205 -2.31 -14.68 1.85
C TYR A 205 -1.79 -14.66 0.41
N ALA A 206 -2.73 -14.50 -0.52
CA ALA A 206 -2.45 -14.23 -1.91
C ALA A 206 -3.31 -13.05 -2.36
N GLU A 207 -2.78 -12.23 -3.25
CA GLU A 207 -3.48 -11.11 -3.87
C GLU A 207 -3.17 -11.08 -5.36
N ALA A 208 -4.19 -10.94 -6.18
CA ALA A 208 -4.02 -10.77 -7.61
C ALA A 208 -5.08 -9.85 -8.20
N THR A 209 -4.71 -9.13 -9.24
CA THR A 209 -5.69 -8.43 -10.08
C THR A 209 -6.50 -9.44 -10.88
N THR A 210 -7.83 -9.40 -10.76
CA THR A 210 -8.77 -10.16 -11.61
C THR A 210 -9.13 -9.38 -12.87
N ILE A 211 -9.11 -8.05 -12.78
CA ILE A 211 -9.21 -7.11 -13.89
C ILE A 211 -8.05 -6.10 -13.72
N PRO A 212 -7.25 -5.82 -14.76
CA PRO A 212 -6.18 -4.83 -14.67
C PRO A 212 -6.68 -3.50 -14.09
N LEU A 213 -5.89 -2.90 -13.21
CA LEU A 213 -6.19 -1.62 -12.61
C LEU A 213 -5.84 -0.51 -13.59
N HIS A 214 -6.79 0.37 -13.87
CA HIS A 214 -6.56 1.51 -14.75
C HIS A 214 -6.24 2.76 -13.93
N PHE A 215 -5.06 3.32 -14.16
CA PHE A 215 -4.54 4.51 -13.49
C PHE A 215 -4.37 5.64 -14.48
N LYS A 216 -4.90 6.82 -14.15
CA LYS A 216 -4.66 8.06 -14.89
C LYS A 216 -3.76 8.96 -14.06
N PHE A 217 -2.66 9.46 -14.62
CA PHE A 217 -1.69 10.23 -13.84
C PHE A 217 -2.28 11.47 -13.15
N GLY A 218 -3.28 12.11 -13.77
CA GLY A 218 -4.01 13.25 -13.19
C GLY A 218 -5.01 12.91 -12.08
N TRP A 219 -5.24 11.63 -11.78
CA TRP A 219 -6.23 11.18 -10.80
C TRP A 219 -5.55 10.43 -9.65
N PRO A 220 -5.90 10.72 -8.38
CA PRO A 220 -5.18 10.17 -7.22
C PRO A 220 -5.49 8.69 -6.92
N VAL A 221 -6.49 8.10 -7.58
CA VAL A 221 -6.95 6.72 -7.35
C VAL A 221 -7.12 5.98 -8.69
N PHE A 222 -7.23 4.65 -8.65
CA PHE A 222 -7.61 3.88 -9.83
C PHE A 222 -9.06 4.19 -10.20
N VAL A 223 -9.33 4.32 -11.51
CA VAL A 223 -10.68 4.63 -12.03
C VAL A 223 -11.45 3.38 -12.46
N SER A 224 -10.75 2.24 -12.59
CA SER A 224 -11.35 0.94 -12.86
C SER A 224 -10.41 -0.21 -12.52
N GLY A 225 -10.96 -1.42 -12.53
CA GLY A 225 -10.23 -2.66 -12.29
C GLY A 225 -10.59 -3.30 -10.97
N GLU A 226 -10.03 -4.48 -10.72
CA GLU A 226 -10.42 -5.31 -9.59
C GLU A 226 -9.24 -6.09 -9.03
N VAL A 227 -9.09 -6.04 -7.71
CA VAL A 227 -8.10 -6.82 -6.96
C VAL A 227 -8.85 -7.80 -6.07
N LYS A 228 -8.38 -9.05 -6.07
CA LYS A 228 -8.83 -10.09 -5.15
C LYS A 228 -7.71 -10.46 -4.20
N ARG A 229 -7.98 -10.39 -2.90
CA ARG A 229 -7.11 -10.90 -1.83
C ARG A 229 -7.80 -12.08 -1.14
N VAL A 230 -7.04 -13.14 -0.91
CA VAL A 230 -7.47 -14.33 -0.18
C VAL A 230 -6.58 -14.50 1.03
N VAL A 231 -7.19 -14.61 2.21
CA VAL A 231 -6.50 -14.89 3.47
C VAL A 231 -7.26 -16.01 4.17
N ASP A 232 -6.63 -17.15 4.37
CA ASP A 232 -7.28 -18.34 4.94
C ASP A 232 -8.53 -18.73 4.11
N THR A 233 -9.72 -18.72 4.73
CA THR A 233 -11.01 -18.97 4.05
C THR A 233 -11.71 -17.71 3.56
N HIS A 234 -11.16 -16.53 3.85
CA HIS A 234 -11.80 -15.25 3.54
C HIS A 234 -11.34 -14.71 2.18
N THR A 235 -12.31 -14.23 1.40
CA THR A 235 -12.07 -13.55 0.14
C THR A 235 -12.51 -12.10 0.22
N ILE A 236 -11.59 -11.20 -0.12
CA ILE A 236 -11.82 -9.77 -0.21
C ILE A 236 -11.61 -9.36 -1.65
N THR A 237 -12.63 -8.76 -2.26
CA THR A 237 -12.54 -8.18 -3.61
C THR A 237 -12.73 -6.67 -3.52
N THR A 238 -11.81 -5.92 -4.10
CA THR A 238 -11.87 -4.46 -4.20
C THR A 238 -12.05 -4.09 -5.66
N ASN A 239 -13.20 -3.52 -6.01
CA ASN A 239 -13.58 -3.13 -7.36
C ASN A 239 -13.64 -1.60 -7.45
N TYR A 240 -12.82 -1.03 -8.35
CA TYR A 240 -12.64 0.41 -8.56
C TYR A 240 -13.61 0.99 -9.61
N GLY A 241 -14.64 0.24 -10.00
CA GLY A 241 -15.62 0.66 -10.99
C GLY A 241 -15.17 0.44 -12.42
N THR A 242 -15.74 1.22 -13.34
CA THR A 242 -15.69 1.00 -14.79
C THR A 242 -15.10 2.18 -15.57
N GLY A 243 -14.46 3.14 -14.89
CA GLY A 243 -13.74 4.25 -15.52
C GLY A 243 -14.17 5.64 -15.06
N ALA A 244 -15.07 5.74 -14.08
CA ALA A 244 -15.47 7.02 -13.51
C ALA A 244 -14.33 7.63 -12.68
N GLU A 245 -14.15 8.95 -12.81
CA GLU A 245 -13.25 9.73 -11.97
C GLU A 245 -13.98 10.16 -10.70
N ASP A 246 -14.34 9.17 -9.89
CA ASP A 246 -14.87 9.36 -8.55
C ASP A 246 -13.93 8.72 -7.51
N PHE A 247 -14.36 8.75 -6.26
CA PHE A 247 -13.63 8.18 -5.12
C PHE A 247 -14.35 6.96 -4.55
N LEU A 248 -15.27 6.37 -5.31
CA LEU A 248 -16.09 5.25 -4.88
C LEU A 248 -15.38 3.94 -5.21
N VAL A 249 -15.37 3.03 -4.25
CA VAL A 249 -14.87 1.68 -4.42
C VAL A 249 -15.85 0.71 -3.78
N THR A 250 -16.11 -0.41 -4.45
CA THR A 250 -16.91 -1.49 -3.88
C THR A 250 -15.98 -2.53 -3.27
N ILE A 251 -16.07 -2.72 -1.96
CA ILE A 251 -15.36 -3.79 -1.26
C ILE A 251 -16.36 -4.91 -0.96
N THR A 252 -16.07 -6.12 -1.43
CA THR A 252 -16.84 -7.32 -1.16
C THR A 252 -16.03 -8.24 -0.25
N VAL A 253 -16.55 -8.54 0.94
CA VAL A 253 -15.97 -9.49 1.89
C VAL A 253 -16.89 -10.69 1.98
N ASP A 254 -16.42 -11.86 1.57
CA ASP A 254 -17.17 -13.12 1.60
C ASP A 254 -18.59 -13.02 1.02
N GLY A 255 -18.71 -12.29 -0.09
CA GLY A 255 -19.96 -12.08 -0.82
C GLY A 255 -20.81 -10.91 -0.33
N VAL A 256 -20.46 -10.24 0.76
CA VAL A 256 -21.14 -9.03 1.25
C VAL A 256 -20.42 -7.80 0.71
N ALA A 257 -21.11 -7.03 -0.13
CA ALA A 257 -20.58 -5.83 -0.75
C ALA A 257 -20.92 -4.56 0.04
N LYS A 258 -19.96 -3.64 0.14
CA LYS A 258 -20.11 -2.30 0.68
C LYS A 258 -19.41 -1.30 -0.24
N GLU A 259 -20.12 -0.27 -0.65
CA GLU A 259 -19.51 0.88 -1.33
C GLU A 259 -18.87 1.80 -0.28
N ILE A 260 -17.67 2.28 -0.59
CA ILE A 260 -16.87 3.14 0.27
C ILE A 260 -16.42 4.33 -0.54
N ASN A 261 -16.61 5.53 0.01
CA ASN A 261 -15.96 6.72 -0.49
C ASN A 261 -14.56 6.85 0.16
N LEU A 262 -13.52 6.84 -0.66
CA LEU A 262 -12.12 6.93 -0.22
C LEU A 262 -11.79 8.26 0.46
N LEU A 263 -12.61 9.31 0.26
CA LEU A 263 -12.45 10.59 0.94
C LEU A 263 -12.95 10.58 2.40
N ASP A 264 -13.78 9.61 2.78
CA ASP A 264 -14.38 9.56 4.12
C ASP A 264 -13.44 8.92 5.17
N ARG A 265 -12.28 8.39 4.75
CA ARG A 265 -11.24 7.91 5.68
C ARG A 265 -10.56 9.10 6.38
N LYS A 266 -10.98 9.37 7.61
CA LYS A 266 -10.24 10.21 8.58
C LYS A 266 -9.33 9.38 9.45
#